data_AF-A0A7X2SRZ1-F1
#
_entry.id   AF-A0A7X2SRZ1-F1
#
_cell.length_a   1.000
_cell.length_b   1.000
_cell.length_c   1.000
_cell.angle_alpha   90.00
_cell.angle_beta   90.00
_cell.angle_gamma   90.00
#
_symmetry.space_group_name_H-M   'P 1'
#
loop_
_entity.id
_entity.type
_entity.pdbx_description
1 polymer ?
#
loop_
_entity_poly.entity_id
_entity_poly.type
_entity_poly.pdbx_seq_one_letter_code
_entity_poly.pdbx_strand_id
1 'polypeptide(L)'
;DVVKSVTFFKKHGGKAVFFGRLVPVIRSLISIPAGMTHFDWKKFVVLSSLGTLIWNTILISSGHYLGSSWEKILTIFDSFTTIVVVLLGLIIVGYYFVKMKKAK
;
A
#
# COMPACT_ATOMS: atom_id res chain seq x y z
N ASP A 1 -10.16 15.20 -1.12
CA ASP A 1 -11.49 15.76 -0.81
C ASP A 1 -12.35 14.71 -0.13
N VAL A 2 -12.45 14.77 1.21
CA VAL A 2 -13.05 13.70 2.04
C VAL A 2 -14.54 13.52 1.76
N VAL A 3 -15.26 14.62 1.49
CA VAL A 3 -16.70 14.62 1.19
C VAL A 3 -17.01 13.84 -0.09
N LYS A 4 -16.18 14.01 -1.13
CA LYS A 4 -16.31 13.28 -2.40
C LYS A 4 -16.12 11.78 -2.21
N SER A 5 -15.12 11.39 -1.40
CA SER A 5 -14.87 10.00 -1.04
C SER A 5 -16.04 9.38 -0.29
N VAL A 6 -16.63 10.09 0.67
CA VAL A 6 -17.80 9.63 1.46
C VAL A 6 -19.02 9.43 0.57
N THR A 7 -19.35 10.37 -0.31
CA THR A 7 -20.50 10.27 -1.23
C THR A 7 -20.30 9.13 -2.25
N PHE A 8 -19.07 8.96 -2.75
CA PHE A 8 -18.72 7.84 -3.62
C PHE A 8 -18.83 6.49 -2.88
N PHE A 9 -18.38 6.43 -1.63
CA PHE A 9 -18.48 5.24 -0.77
C PHE A 9 -19.93 4.88 -0.44
N LYS A 10 -20.79 5.87 -0.26
CA LYS A 10 -22.23 5.66 -0.03
C LYS A 10 -22.92 4.99 -1.23
N LYS A 11 -22.44 5.26 -2.45
CA LYS A 11 -22.97 4.69 -3.71
C LYS A 11 -22.26 3.40 -4.15
N HIS A 12 -20.97 3.24 -3.84
CA HIS A 12 -20.13 2.14 -4.34
C HIS A 12 -19.35 1.38 -3.24
N GLY A 13 -19.75 1.47 -1.97
CA GLY A 13 -19.00 0.99 -0.80
C GLY A 13 -18.53 -0.46 -0.91
N GLY A 14 -19.34 -1.36 -1.47
CA GLY A 14 -18.92 -2.75 -1.70
C GLY A 14 -17.72 -2.87 -2.64
N LYS A 15 -17.74 -2.18 -3.79
CA LYS A 15 -16.60 -2.13 -4.72
C LYS A 15 -15.40 -1.43 -4.08
N ALA A 16 -15.62 -0.36 -3.34
CA ALA A 16 -14.55 0.38 -2.67
C ALA A 16 -13.83 -0.44 -1.59
N VAL A 17 -14.55 -1.25 -0.80
CA VAL A 17 -13.95 -2.19 0.16
C VAL A 17 -13.18 -3.30 -0.54
N PHE A 18 -13.74 -3.85 -1.62
CA PHE A 18 -13.12 -4.91 -2.39
C PHE A 18 -11.82 -4.46 -3.08
N PHE A 19 -11.88 -3.39 -3.88
CA PHE A 19 -10.73 -2.84 -4.59
C PHE A 19 -9.72 -2.18 -3.65
N GLY A 20 -10.18 -1.55 -2.59
CA GLY A 20 -9.29 -0.96 -1.61
C GLY A 20 -8.47 -2.00 -0.83
N ARG A 21 -8.93 -3.27 -0.73
CA ARG A 21 -8.09 -4.36 -0.20
C ARG A 21 -7.03 -4.86 -1.18
N LEU A 22 -7.19 -4.62 -2.49
CA LEU A 22 -6.19 -4.96 -3.51
C LEU A 22 -5.02 -3.95 -3.55
N VAL A 23 -5.18 -2.76 -2.97
CA VAL A 23 -4.14 -1.73 -2.95
C VAL A 23 -3.70 -1.45 -1.51
N PRO A 24 -2.46 -1.84 -1.11
CA PRO A 24 -1.97 -1.72 0.27
C PRO A 24 -2.09 -0.31 0.88
N VAL A 25 -1.89 0.74 0.07
CA VAL A 25 -2.01 2.14 0.49
C VAL A 25 -3.47 2.51 0.82
N ILE A 26 -4.40 1.95 0.06
CA ILE A 26 -5.83 2.27 0.17
C ILE A 26 -6.47 1.45 1.29
N ARG A 27 -5.94 0.24 1.61
CA ARG A 27 -6.37 -0.64 2.71
C ARG A 27 -6.65 0.14 4.02
N SER A 28 -5.71 0.97 4.43
CA SER A 28 -5.79 1.75 5.68
C SER A 28 -6.80 2.89 5.59
N LEU A 29 -6.95 3.46 4.39
CA LEU A 29 -7.79 4.62 4.13
C LEU A 29 -9.28 4.28 3.99
N ILE A 30 -9.65 3.02 3.75
CA ILE A 30 -11.06 2.57 3.61
C ILE A 30 -11.80 2.61 4.94
N SER A 31 -11.11 2.39 6.06
CA SER A 31 -11.72 2.35 7.39
C SER A 31 -12.35 3.70 7.79
N ILE A 32 -11.80 4.81 7.30
CA ILE A 32 -12.27 6.17 7.60
C ILE A 32 -13.67 6.45 6.98
N PRO A 33 -13.86 6.40 5.65
CA PRO A 33 -15.18 6.60 5.04
C PRO A 33 -16.18 5.48 5.36
N ALA A 34 -15.73 4.24 5.61
CA ALA A 34 -16.61 3.17 6.05
C ALA A 34 -17.23 3.45 7.42
N GLY A 35 -16.46 3.97 8.37
CA GLY A 35 -16.97 4.41 9.68
C GLY A 35 -17.89 5.62 9.58
N MET A 36 -17.56 6.59 8.71
CA MET A 36 -18.38 7.80 8.50
C MET A 36 -19.73 7.56 7.80
N THR A 37 -19.89 6.43 7.11
CA THR A 37 -21.10 6.13 6.31
C THR A 37 -22.09 5.17 6.97
N HIS A 38 -21.86 4.75 8.22
CA HIS A 38 -22.64 3.69 8.91
C HIS A 38 -22.82 2.44 8.03
N PHE A 39 -21.75 2.03 7.35
CA PHE A 39 -21.80 0.87 6.46
C PHE A 39 -22.06 -0.40 7.28
N ASP A 40 -22.91 -1.29 6.76
CA ASP A 40 -23.30 -2.53 7.43
C ASP A 40 -22.06 -3.40 7.70
N TRP A 41 -21.75 -3.59 8.99
CA TRP A 41 -20.53 -4.25 9.45
C TRP A 41 -20.42 -5.70 8.94
N LYS A 42 -21.55 -6.40 8.77
CA LYS A 42 -21.57 -7.78 8.26
C LYS A 42 -21.11 -7.81 6.81
N LYS A 43 -21.65 -6.89 6.00
CA LYS A 43 -21.26 -6.74 4.58
C LYS A 43 -19.80 -6.32 4.48
N PHE A 44 -19.34 -5.41 5.34
CA PHE A 44 -17.95 -4.99 5.39
C PHE A 44 -17.02 -6.18 5.61
N VAL A 45 -17.30 -7.03 6.61
CA VAL A 45 -16.47 -8.20 6.94
C VAL A 45 -16.48 -9.23 5.82
N VAL A 46 -17.64 -9.55 5.24
CA VAL A 46 -17.73 -10.55 4.14
C VAL A 46 -16.98 -10.08 2.90
N LEU A 47 -17.23 -8.85 2.43
CA LEU A 47 -16.53 -8.27 1.27
C LEU A 47 -15.02 -8.15 1.53
N SER A 48 -14.68 -7.78 2.75
CA SER A 48 -13.30 -7.73 3.22
C SER A 48 -12.61 -9.09 3.11
N SER A 49 -13.20 -10.12 3.70
CA SER A 49 -12.64 -11.48 3.70
C SER A 49 -12.48 -12.02 2.29
N LEU A 50 -13.48 -11.81 1.42
CA LEU A 50 -13.40 -12.19 0.00
C LEU A 50 -12.27 -11.46 -0.73
N GLY A 51 -12.14 -10.14 -0.53
CA GLY A 51 -11.06 -9.36 -1.13
C GLY A 51 -9.67 -9.84 -0.69
N THR A 52 -9.52 -10.20 0.59
CA THR A 52 -8.27 -10.76 1.11
C THR A 52 -7.99 -12.17 0.61
N LEU A 53 -9.02 -12.99 0.44
CA LEU A 53 -8.86 -14.36 -0.05
C LEU A 53 -8.39 -14.34 -1.51
N ILE A 54 -9.02 -13.51 -2.35
CA ILE A 54 -8.59 -13.31 -3.75
C ILE A 54 -7.19 -12.71 -3.81
N TRP A 55 -6.88 -11.70 -3.00
CA TRP A 55 -5.55 -11.10 -2.97
C TRP A 55 -4.46 -12.08 -2.53
N ASN A 56 -4.72 -12.89 -1.51
CA ASN A 56 -3.80 -13.94 -1.09
C ASN A 56 -3.59 -14.97 -2.20
N THR A 57 -4.65 -15.41 -2.89
CA THR A 57 -4.52 -16.32 -4.03
C THR A 57 -3.64 -15.71 -5.12
N ILE A 58 -3.86 -14.43 -5.47
CA ILE A 58 -3.01 -13.72 -6.44
C ILE A 58 -1.56 -13.68 -5.97
N LEU A 59 -1.29 -13.29 -4.72
CA LEU A 59 0.07 -13.23 -4.18
C LEU A 59 0.75 -14.60 -4.12
N ILE A 60 0.02 -15.65 -3.75
CA ILE A 60 0.53 -17.02 -3.70
C ILE A 60 0.82 -17.52 -5.12
N SER A 61 -0.09 -17.32 -6.07
CA SER A 61 0.11 -17.72 -7.47
C SER A 61 1.24 -16.92 -8.12
N SER A 62 1.30 -15.60 -7.90
CA SER A 62 2.40 -14.77 -8.35
C SER A 62 3.70 -15.22 -7.69
N GLY A 63 3.76 -15.42 -6.37
CA GLY A 63 4.94 -15.91 -5.66
C GLY A 63 5.38 -17.30 -6.12
N HIS A 64 4.45 -18.18 -6.48
CA HIS A 64 4.76 -19.49 -7.05
C HIS A 64 5.38 -19.38 -8.45
N TYR A 65 4.81 -18.53 -9.32
CA TYR A 65 5.31 -18.31 -10.67
C TYR A 65 6.65 -17.56 -10.68
N LEU A 66 6.74 -16.47 -9.92
CA LEU A 66 7.96 -15.68 -9.72
C LEU A 66 9.01 -16.44 -8.90
N GLY A 67 8.61 -17.39 -8.05
CA GLY A 67 9.51 -18.28 -7.30
C GLY A 67 10.39 -19.14 -8.20
N SER A 68 9.90 -19.53 -9.38
CA SER A 68 10.72 -20.20 -10.40
C SER A 68 11.82 -19.32 -10.99
N SER A 69 11.69 -17.98 -10.86
CA SER A 69 12.64 -16.96 -11.31
C SER A 69 13.19 -16.13 -10.15
N TRP A 70 13.14 -16.67 -8.93
CA TRP A 70 13.46 -15.94 -7.69
C TRP A 70 14.88 -15.36 -7.70
N GLU A 71 15.84 -16.03 -8.33
CA GLU A 71 17.20 -15.50 -8.48
C GLU A 71 17.24 -14.18 -9.26
N LYS A 72 16.46 -14.01 -10.32
CA LYS A 72 16.40 -12.75 -11.09
C LYS A 72 15.74 -11.60 -10.32
N ILE A 73 14.79 -11.94 -9.47
CA ILE A 73 14.06 -10.97 -8.64
C ILE A 73 14.94 -10.49 -7.50
N LEU A 74 15.72 -11.39 -6.89
CA LEU A 74 16.69 -11.03 -5.87
C LEU A 74 17.71 -10.02 -6.41
N THR A 75 18.23 -10.19 -7.63
CA THR A 75 19.15 -9.22 -8.24
C THR A 75 18.52 -7.82 -8.43
N ILE A 76 17.24 -7.76 -8.82
CA ILE A 76 16.50 -6.50 -8.98
C ILE A 76 16.22 -5.85 -7.62
N PHE A 77 15.78 -6.63 -6.63
CA PHE A 77 15.50 -6.13 -5.28
C PHE A 77 16.77 -5.62 -4.58
N ASP A 78 17.90 -6.28 -4.78
CA ASP A 78 19.18 -5.87 -4.22
C ASP A 78 19.68 -4.55 -4.86
N SER A 79 19.49 -4.40 -6.17
CA SER A 79 19.75 -3.15 -6.90
C SER A 79 18.85 -2.00 -6.40
N PHE A 80 17.55 -2.24 -6.25
CA PHE A 80 16.60 -1.25 -5.74
C PHE A 80 16.92 -0.84 -4.31
N THR A 81 17.23 -1.80 -3.44
CA THR A 81 17.58 -1.55 -2.03
C THR A 81 18.85 -0.72 -1.94
N THR A 82 19.87 -1.05 -2.74
CA THR A 82 21.12 -0.30 -2.82
C THR A 82 20.88 1.15 -3.25
N ILE A 83 20.08 1.38 -4.29
CA ILE A 83 19.75 2.73 -4.77
C ILE A 83 19.04 3.55 -3.68
N VAL A 84 18.06 2.95 -2.99
CA VAL A 84 17.32 3.62 -1.91
C VAL A 84 18.24 3.97 -0.74
N VAL A 85 19.11 3.04 -0.33
CA VAL A 85 20.08 3.27 0.75
C VAL A 85 21.08 4.35 0.39
N VAL A 86 21.60 4.36 -0.84
CA VAL A 86 22.52 5.40 -1.33
C VAL A 86 21.85 6.77 -1.36
N LEU A 87 20.62 6.86 -1.87
CA LEU A 87 19.85 8.12 -1.88
C LEU A 87 19.60 8.64 -0.47
N LEU A 88 19.19 7.78 0.47
CA LEU A 88 19.02 8.16 1.87
C LEU A 88 20.33 8.63 2.49
N GLY A 89 21.44 7.94 2.23
CA GLY A 89 22.78 8.35 2.66
C GLY A 89 23.17 9.74 2.15
N LEU A 90 22.96 10.01 0.86
CA LEU A 90 23.21 11.33 0.26
C LEU A 90 22.35 12.43 0.88
N ILE A 91 21.08 12.16 1.16
CA ILE A 91 20.19 13.11 1.83
C ILE A 91 20.70 13.42 3.23
N ILE A 92 21.12 12.40 3.99
CA ILE A 92 21.65 12.57 5.36
C ILE A 92 22.96 13.37 5.32
N VAL A 93 23.90 13.00 4.44
CA VAL A 93 25.19 13.71 4.30
C VAL A 93 24.96 15.16 3.85
N GLY A 94 24.09 15.39 2.87
CA GLY A 94 23.70 16.72 2.42
C GLY A 94 23.06 17.55 3.53
N TYR A 95 22.15 16.95 4.31
CA TYR A 95 21.55 17.59 5.48
C TYR A 95 22.61 18.00 6.52
N TYR A 96 23.56 17.12 6.84
CA TYR A 96 24.66 17.43 7.77
C TYR A 96 25.60 18.51 7.22
N PHE A 97 25.91 18.50 5.92
CA PHE A 97 26.70 19.55 5.28
C PHE A 97 26.02 20.91 5.33
N VAL A 98 24.72 20.97 5.06
CA VAL A 98 23.92 22.21 5.16
C VAL A 98 23.84 22.69 6.61
N LYS A 99 23.66 21.76 7.56
CA LYS A 99 23.65 22.07 9.00
C LYS A 99 25.00 22.62 9.48
N MET A 100 26.10 22.03 9.04
CA MET A 100 27.46 22.51 9.36
C MET A 100 27.76 23.87 8.74
N LYS A 101 27.32 24.13 7.50
CA LYS A 101 27.43 25.46 6.88
C LYS A 101 26.58 26.54 7.55
N LYS A 102 25.50 26.17 8.24
CA LYS A 102 24.67 27.10 9.02
C LYS A 102 25.15 27.30 10.47
N ALA A 103 25.97 26.38 10.99
CA ALA A 103 26.52 26.43 12.33
C ALA A 103 27.89 27.13 12.42
N LYS A 104 28.45 27.54 11.27
CA LYS A 104 29.68 28.32 11.13
C LYS A 104 29.34 29.67 10.54
#